data_AF-A0A1F1U7J0-F1
#
_entry.id   AF-A0A1F1U7J0-F1
#
_cell.length_a   1.000
_cell.length_b   1.000
_cell.length_c   1.000
_cell.angle_alpha   90.00
_cell.angle_beta   90.00
_cell.angle_gamma   90.00
#
_symmetry.space_group_name_H-M   'P 1'
#
loop_
_entity.id
_entity.type
_entity.pdbx_description
1 polymer ?
#
loop_
_entity_poly.entity_id
_entity_poly.type
_entity_poly.pdbx_seq_one_letter_code
_entity_poly.pdbx_strand_id
1 'polypeptide(L)'
;MAAEVHAAGDPSQHVARQLTRGLLEEADLVLTMGPDHRRWILDAWPQHGRKVLLLGQAARIMSDLPADLELDRLVALLWARRSADPSDEVQDPYKRGPEAMATAARQIDAAMDVIAPALEHIAQR
;
A
#
# COMPACT_ATOMS: atom_id res chain seq x y z
N MET A 1 15.01 6.86 6.96
CA MET A 1 13.55 6.82 6.93
C MET A 1 13.00 7.88 7.87
N ALA A 2 13.17 7.77 9.19
CA ALA A 2 12.69 8.80 10.14
C ALA A 2 13.13 10.25 9.80
N ALA A 3 14.39 10.44 9.37
CA ALA A 3 14.88 11.76 8.95
C ALA A 3 14.24 12.29 7.63
N GLU A 4 13.83 11.39 6.73
CA GLU A 4 13.16 11.75 5.48
C GLU A 4 11.65 12.01 5.69
N VAL A 5 11.05 11.38 6.71
CA VAL A 5 9.63 11.58 7.07
C VAL A 5 9.37 13.00 7.60
N HIS A 6 10.39 13.70 8.14
CA HIS A 6 10.25 15.05 8.70
C HIS A 6 9.84 16.13 7.69
N ALA A 7 9.86 15.87 6.38
CA ALA A 7 9.34 16.80 5.39
C ALA A 7 7.80 16.75 5.22
N ALA A 8 7.12 15.67 5.64
CA ALA A 8 5.70 15.45 5.36
C ALA A 8 4.87 14.80 6.51
N GLY A 9 5.49 14.30 7.60
CA GLY A 9 4.77 13.69 8.72
C GLY A 9 5.59 13.57 10.01
N ASP A 10 4.94 13.18 11.11
CA ASP A 10 5.58 12.94 12.41
C ASP A 10 5.81 11.43 12.64
N PRO A 11 7.05 10.91 12.50
CA PRO A 11 7.34 9.50 12.70
C PRO A 11 7.45 9.11 14.18
N SER A 12 7.48 10.08 15.11
CA SER A 12 7.80 9.83 16.52
C SER A 12 6.73 9.00 17.23
N GLN A 13 5.50 8.99 16.71
CA GLN A 13 4.39 8.21 17.24
C GLN A 13 4.32 6.78 16.70
N HIS A 14 5.12 6.45 15.67
CA HIS A 14 5.09 5.11 15.09
C HIS A 14 5.80 4.10 15.99
N VAL A 15 5.11 2.99 16.27
CA VAL A 15 5.68 1.83 16.96
C VAL A 15 5.49 0.61 16.06
N ALA A 16 6.59 -0.10 15.80
CA ALA A 16 6.56 -1.32 15.00
C ALA A 16 5.65 -2.37 15.66
N ARG A 17 4.81 -3.02 14.86
CA ARG A 17 3.88 -4.07 15.30
C ARG A 17 4.04 -5.28 14.40
N GLN A 18 4.13 -6.46 15.01
CA GLN A 18 4.14 -7.71 14.25
C GLN A 18 2.76 -7.93 13.62
N LEU A 19 2.73 -8.26 12.34
CA LEU A 19 1.50 -8.62 11.64
C LEU A 19 0.94 -9.92 12.24
N THR A 20 -0.35 -9.89 12.59
CA THR A 20 -1.10 -11.05 13.09
C THR A 20 -2.32 -11.28 12.22
N ARG A 21 -2.91 -12.47 12.33
CA ARG A 21 -4.17 -12.79 11.67
C ARG A 21 -5.30 -11.83 12.06
N GLY A 22 -5.40 -11.44 13.33
CA GLY A 22 -6.46 -10.51 13.79
C GLY A 22 -6.38 -9.16 13.09
N LEU A 23 -5.18 -8.62 12.90
CA LEU A 23 -4.98 -7.38 12.14
C LEU A 23 -5.41 -7.52 10.68
N LEU A 24 -5.17 -8.69 10.08
CA LEU A 24 -5.66 -8.97 8.74
C LEU A 24 -7.18 -9.12 8.71
N GLU A 25 -7.81 -9.68 9.73
CA GLU A 25 -9.28 -9.80 9.79
C GLU A 25 -9.96 -8.43 9.88
N GLU A 26 -9.39 -7.51 10.67
CA GLU A 26 -9.89 -6.14 10.86
C GLU A 26 -9.73 -5.23 9.63
N ALA A 27 -8.68 -5.43 8.81
CA ALA A 27 -8.41 -4.55 7.68
C ALA A 27 -9.25 -4.89 6.44
N ASP A 28 -9.91 -3.92 5.80
CA ASP A 28 -10.62 -4.13 4.52
C ASP A 28 -9.67 -4.20 3.32
N LEU A 29 -8.54 -3.50 3.41
CA LEU A 29 -7.48 -3.42 2.40
C LEU A 29 -6.11 -3.47 3.09
N VAL A 30 -5.18 -4.23 2.51
CA VAL A 30 -3.81 -4.39 3.01
C VAL A 30 -2.85 -4.05 1.88
N LEU A 31 -2.05 -2.99 2.10
CA LEU A 31 -1.03 -2.53 1.16
C LEU A 31 0.35 -2.93 1.67
N THR A 32 1.08 -3.65 0.83
CA THR A 32 2.43 -4.15 1.12
C THR A 32 3.47 -3.41 0.29
N MET A 33 4.71 -3.34 0.78
CA MET A 33 5.78 -2.61 0.07
C MET A 33 6.39 -3.40 -1.09
N GLY A 34 6.24 -4.73 -1.10
CA GLY A 34 6.89 -5.57 -2.10
C GLY A 34 6.28 -6.96 -2.22
N PRO A 35 6.64 -7.71 -3.27
CA PRO A 35 6.05 -9.02 -3.58
C PRO A 35 6.34 -10.07 -2.52
N ASP A 36 7.49 -10.00 -1.84
CA ASP A 36 7.85 -10.94 -0.77
C ASP A 36 6.95 -10.80 0.46
N HIS A 37 6.59 -9.57 0.84
CA HIS A 37 5.61 -9.33 1.91
C HIS A 37 4.25 -9.93 1.56
N ARG A 38 3.78 -9.70 0.32
CA ARG A 38 2.52 -10.26 -0.16
C ARG A 38 2.56 -11.79 -0.18
N ARG A 39 3.63 -12.39 -0.69
CA ARG A 39 3.82 -13.84 -0.73
C ARG A 39 3.79 -14.45 0.68
N TRP A 40 4.53 -13.86 1.63
CA TRP A 40 4.52 -14.32 3.01
C TRP A 40 3.11 -14.33 3.63
N ILE A 41 2.31 -13.28 3.39
CA ILE A 41 0.92 -13.22 3.86
C ILE A 41 0.05 -14.30 3.20
N LEU A 42 0.22 -14.52 1.88
CA LEU A 42 -0.55 -15.53 1.14
C LEU A 42 -0.21 -16.96 1.57
N ASP A 43 1.06 -17.22 1.90
CA ASP A 43 1.51 -18.52 2.40
C ASP A 43 0.96 -18.79 3.81
N ALA A 44 0.90 -17.78 4.67
CA ALA A 44 0.41 -17.89 6.04
C ALA A 44 -1.13 -17.91 6.15
N TRP A 45 -1.82 -17.05 5.39
CA TRP A 45 -3.27 -16.84 5.48
C TRP A 45 -3.92 -16.63 4.10
N PRO A 46 -3.98 -17.68 3.26
CA PRO A 46 -4.44 -17.57 1.88
C PRO A 46 -5.87 -17.02 1.74
N GLN A 47 -6.74 -17.23 2.75
CA GLN A 47 -8.11 -16.72 2.77
C GLN A 47 -8.21 -15.18 2.75
N HIS A 48 -7.15 -14.47 3.16
CA HIS A 48 -7.11 -13.00 3.14
C HIS A 48 -6.51 -12.43 1.85
N GLY A 49 -6.06 -13.27 0.91
CA GLY A 49 -5.29 -12.83 -0.24
C GLY A 49 -5.99 -11.81 -1.16
N ARG A 50 -7.33 -11.81 -1.19
CA ARG A 50 -8.12 -10.92 -2.05
C ARG A 50 -7.95 -9.43 -1.74
N LYS A 51 -7.56 -9.10 -0.51
CA LYS A 51 -7.38 -7.72 -0.04
C LYS A 51 -5.91 -7.32 0.11
N VAL A 52 -4.97 -8.17 -0.31
CA VAL A 52 -3.53 -7.91 -0.18
C VAL A 52 -2.95 -7.52 -1.53
N LEU A 53 -2.51 -6.27 -1.66
CA LEU A 53 -1.89 -5.70 -2.86
C LEU A 53 -0.54 -5.06 -2.52
N LEU A 54 0.24 -4.75 -3.55
CA LEU A 54 1.38 -3.85 -3.41
C LEU A 54 0.90 -2.40 -3.39
N LEU A 55 1.64 -1.52 -2.70
CA LEU A 55 1.33 -0.09 -2.63
C LEU A 55 1.31 0.55 -4.03
N GLY A 56 2.38 0.37 -4.82
CA GLY A 56 2.47 0.92 -6.17
C GLY A 56 1.41 0.34 -7.11
N GLN A 57 1.10 -0.94 -6.94
CA GLN A 57 0.02 -1.61 -7.68
C GLN A 57 -1.34 -0.97 -7.41
N ALA A 58 -1.66 -0.73 -6.13
CA ALA A 58 -2.91 -0.08 -5.77
C ALA A 58 -2.98 1.32 -6.36
N ALA A 59 -1.93 2.14 -6.21
CA ALA A 59 -1.86 3.48 -6.80
C ALA A 59 -2.06 3.46 -8.32
N ARG A 60 -1.38 2.57 -9.04
CA ARG A 60 -1.50 2.43 -10.50
C ARG A 60 -2.91 2.03 -10.95
N ILE A 61 -3.62 1.20 -10.19
CA ILE A 61 -5.01 0.86 -10.51
C ILE A 61 -5.94 2.02 -10.13
N MET A 62 -5.66 2.71 -9.03
CA MET A 62 -6.49 3.79 -8.49
C MET A 62 -6.35 5.11 -9.26
N SER A 63 -5.32 5.27 -10.09
CA SER A 63 -5.20 6.43 -10.98
C SER A 63 -6.19 6.42 -12.14
N ASP A 64 -6.86 5.29 -12.39
CA ASP A 64 -7.83 5.11 -13.49
C ASP A 64 -9.06 4.33 -13.00
N LEU A 65 -9.74 4.90 -12.00
CA LEU A 65 -10.97 4.34 -11.46
C LEU A 65 -12.19 4.78 -12.28
N PRO A 66 -13.19 3.90 -12.46
CA PRO A 66 -14.48 4.29 -13.00
C PRO A 66 -15.09 5.42 -12.17
N ALA A 67 -15.65 6.42 -12.86
CA ALA A 67 -16.29 7.56 -12.21
C ALA A 67 -17.56 7.19 -11.45
N ASP A 68 -18.07 5.96 -11.56
CA ASP A 68 -19.24 5.44 -10.84
C ASP A 68 -18.86 4.34 -9.83
N LEU A 69 -17.57 4.20 -9.50
CA LEU A 69 -17.12 3.19 -8.54
C LEU A 69 -17.54 3.54 -7.12
N GLU A 70 -18.27 2.62 -6.50
CA GLU A 70 -18.66 2.67 -5.10
C GLU A 70 -17.61 2.01 -4.19
N LEU A 71 -17.51 2.48 -2.93
CA LEU A 71 -16.45 2.07 -2.00
C LEU A 71 -16.41 0.57 -1.73
N ASP A 72 -17.58 -0.05 -1.57
CA ASP A 72 -17.74 -1.49 -1.31
C ASP A 72 -17.25 -2.37 -2.49
N ARG A 73 -17.14 -1.80 -3.69
CA ARG A 73 -16.63 -2.47 -4.90
C ARG A 73 -15.14 -2.27 -5.13
N LEU A 74 -14.50 -1.34 -4.42
CA LEU A 74 -13.10 -0.99 -4.63
C LEU A 74 -12.16 -2.19 -4.52
N VAL A 75 -12.24 -2.94 -3.41
CA VAL A 75 -11.35 -4.09 -3.17
C VAL A 75 -11.54 -5.17 -4.23
N ALA A 76 -12.78 -5.43 -4.66
CA ALA A 76 -13.05 -6.38 -5.73
C ALA A 76 -12.45 -5.92 -7.08
N LEU A 77 -12.49 -4.63 -7.40
CA LEU A 77 -11.89 -4.07 -8.61
C LEU A 77 -10.36 -4.14 -8.56
N LEU A 78 -9.75 -3.76 -7.43
CA LEU A 78 -8.31 -3.88 -7.20
C LEU A 78 -7.85 -5.33 -7.39
N TRP A 79 -8.59 -6.29 -6.83
CA TRP A 79 -8.31 -7.71 -6.99
C TRP A 79 -8.47 -8.20 -8.44
N ALA A 80 -9.48 -7.71 -9.16
CA ALA A 80 -9.69 -8.08 -10.56
C ALA A 80 -8.52 -7.62 -11.45
N ARG A 81 -7.90 -6.48 -11.13
CA ARG A 81 -6.78 -5.86 -11.86
C ARG A 81 -5.40 -6.12 -11.22
N ARG A 82 -5.29 -7.13 -10.35
CA ARG A 82 -4.13 -7.45 -9.48
C ARG A 82 -2.84 -7.90 -10.18
N SER A 83 -2.67 -7.71 -11.48
CA SER A 83 -1.39 -7.94 -12.14
C SER A 83 -0.36 -6.96 -11.58
N ALA A 84 0.79 -7.46 -11.15
CA ALA A 84 1.88 -6.64 -10.59
C ALA A 84 2.95 -6.40 -11.66
N ASP A 85 3.52 -5.20 -11.65
CA ASP A 85 4.69 -4.79 -12.42
C ASP A 85 5.89 -4.64 -11.47
N PRO A 86 7.15 -4.91 -11.89
CA PRO A 86 8.33 -4.59 -11.09
C PRO A 86 8.37 -3.15 -10.55
N SER A 87 7.78 -2.18 -11.25
CA SER A 87 7.67 -0.80 -10.78
C SER A 87 6.73 -0.59 -9.59
N ASP A 88 5.88 -1.58 -9.28
CA ASP A 88 4.93 -1.51 -8.17
C ASP A 88 5.60 -1.72 -6.79
N GLU A 89 6.86 -2.17 -6.78
CA GLU A 89 7.64 -2.43 -5.56
C GLU A 89 8.33 -1.15 -5.04
N VAL A 90 8.10 -0.88 -3.75
CA VAL A 90 8.84 0.11 -2.99
C VAL A 90 10.19 -0.50 -2.61
N GLN A 91 11.27 0.13 -3.04
CA GLN A 91 12.61 -0.38 -2.82
C GLN A 91 12.97 -0.33 -1.33
N ASP A 92 13.34 -1.47 -0.74
CA ASP A 92 13.72 -1.52 0.67
C ASP A 92 15.03 -0.74 0.91
N PRO A 93 14.99 0.33 1.73
CA PRO A 93 16.16 1.15 1.99
C PRO A 93 17.01 0.64 3.17
N TYR A 94 16.59 -0.42 3.89
CA TYR A 94 17.22 -0.86 5.12
C TYR A 94 18.74 -1.09 4.98
N LYS A 95 19.53 -0.34 5.77
CA LYS A 95 21.01 -0.34 5.74
C LYS A 95 21.64 0.07 4.40
N ARG A 96 20.92 0.82 3.55
CA ARG A 96 21.40 1.26 2.21
C ARG A 96 21.74 2.75 2.08
N GLY A 97 21.76 3.48 3.20
CA GLY A 97 22.13 4.90 3.22
C GLY A 97 21.00 5.88 2.86
N PRO A 98 21.28 7.19 2.84
CA PRO A 98 20.27 8.25 2.73
C PRO A 98 19.58 8.30 1.36
N GLU A 99 20.30 8.06 0.26
CA GLU A 99 19.71 8.10 -1.09
C GLU A 99 18.64 7.01 -1.28
N ALA A 100 18.88 5.81 -0.75
CA ALA A 100 17.91 4.73 -0.77
C ALA A 100 16.67 5.09 0.06
N MET A 101 16.88 5.72 1.23
CA MET A 101 15.77 6.21 2.06
C MET A 101 14.92 7.24 1.35
N ALA A 102 15.55 8.24 0.72
CA ALA A 102 14.85 9.28 -0.03
C ALA A 102 14.11 8.69 -1.24
N THR A 103 14.67 7.66 -1.88
CA THR A 103 14.01 6.95 -2.97
C THR A 103 12.75 6.22 -2.49
N ALA A 104 12.85 5.43 -1.43
CA ALA A 104 11.70 4.74 -0.85
C ALA A 104 10.60 5.71 -0.41
N ALA A 105 10.98 6.82 0.24
CA ALA A 105 10.07 7.88 0.65
C ALA A 105 9.31 8.46 -0.55
N ARG A 106 10.02 8.87 -1.62
CA ARG A 106 9.39 9.39 -2.84
C ARG A 106 8.43 8.39 -3.49
N GLN A 107 8.75 7.09 -3.46
CA GLN A 107 7.86 6.05 -3.99
C GLN A 107 6.57 5.92 -3.17
N ILE A 108 6.68 6.01 -1.84
CA ILE A 108 5.53 5.97 -0.94
C ILE A 108 4.67 7.23 -1.15
N ASP A 109 5.28 8.42 -1.15
CA ASP A 109 4.59 9.70 -1.32
C ASP A 109 3.83 9.74 -2.65
N ALA A 110 4.48 9.37 -3.76
CA ALA A 110 3.85 9.33 -5.08
C ALA A 110 2.65 8.36 -5.15
N ALA A 111 2.71 7.24 -4.41
CA ALA A 111 1.57 6.33 -4.32
C ALA A 111 0.44 6.92 -3.46
N MET A 112 0.79 7.56 -2.34
CA MET A 112 -0.19 8.18 -1.44
C MET A 112 -0.90 9.39 -2.06
N ASP A 113 -0.21 10.16 -2.90
CA ASP A 113 -0.78 11.27 -3.70
C ASP A 113 -1.89 10.80 -4.65
N VAL A 114 -1.93 9.52 -4.99
CA VAL A 114 -3.02 8.91 -5.79
C VAL A 114 -4.07 8.26 -4.90
N ILE A 115 -3.62 7.46 -3.93
CA ILE A 115 -4.52 6.61 -3.12
C ILE A 115 -5.41 7.44 -2.21
N ALA A 116 -4.85 8.41 -1.47
CA ALA A 116 -5.61 9.16 -0.48
C ALA A 116 -6.74 10.00 -1.14
N PRO A 117 -6.48 10.80 -2.19
CA PRO A 117 -7.56 11.56 -2.84
C PRO A 117 -8.61 10.66 -3.50
N ALA A 118 -8.20 9.52 -4.07
CA ALA A 118 -9.14 8.58 -4.67
C ALA A 118 -10.07 7.97 -3.62
N LEU A 119 -9.55 7.59 -2.44
CA LEU A 119 -10.37 7.09 -1.34
C LEU A 119 -11.31 8.17 -0.79
N GLU A 120 -10.82 9.39 -0.61
CA GLU A 120 -11.65 10.52 -0.17
C GLU A 120 -12.79 10.79 -1.16
N HIS A 121 -12.51 10.80 -2.45
CA HIS A 121 -13.52 11.05 -3.48
C HIS A 121 -14.61 9.96 -3.50
N ILE A 122 -14.22 8.69 -3.36
CA ILE A 122 -15.17 7.57 -3.34
C ILE A 122 -15.99 7.56 -2.05
N ALA A 123 -15.39 7.92 -0.91
CA ALA A 123 -16.06 7.88 0.39
C ALA A 123 -17.03 9.06 0.63
N GLN A 124 -16.90 10.16 -0.12
CA GLN A 124 -17.75 11.34 0.00
C GLN A 124 -19.03 11.29 -0.85
N ARG A 125 -19.26 10.18 -1.56
CA ARG A 125 -20.43 9.95 -2.41
C ARG A 125 -21.53 9.23 -1.63
#